data_AF-A0A023FZM2-F1
#
_entry.id   AF-A0A023FZM2-F1
#
_cell.length_a   1.000
_cell.length_b   1.000
_cell.length_c   1.000
_cell.angle_alpha   90.00
_cell.angle_beta   90.00
_cell.angle_gamma   90.00
#
_symmetry.space_group_name_H-M   'P 1'
#
loop_
_entity.id
_entity.type
_entity.pdbx_description
1 polymer ?
#
loop_
_entity_poly.entity_id
_entity_poly.type
_entity_poly.pdbx_seq_one_letter_code
_entity_poly.pdbx_strand_id
1 'polypeptide(L)'
;MAAAQRLCSIISDVFDGRILSSVQCLTCDTVSTTRETFQDLSLPIPSRDHLAVLHAAQGSSAAVVPGAHTRGTLEPQQGWLSWILGRMFSWVFGWLWGPGVALQDCLSAFFSADELKGDNMYSCDKCCKLRNGIKYSRVLQLPEVLCIHLKRFRHEVMFSSKISSYVSFPLEGLDMAPFLHTECPRTATSYDLMAVICHHGTAGFGHYTTYALNNLNDQWYEFDDQYVTSVEPQVVQNCEAYVLFYRKSSEEMLNRRTRTYELMERSRSEPCLLSFFISKQWVNRFNTFADPGPIDNGDFLCIHGGVQPAKAHIAEELCVRLSQSVWEYLHDSFGGGPACTHLYTCPTCTSEREALERRRKAELDTFIALNREFQQSQDSPGVVYAVSMAWFKQWEAFVRRKDTEAPGPIDNWCICAAPRVRVPSNRACVLAVIMAPSRRPCGSSCRAATEGDRR
;
A
#
# COMPACT_ATOMS: atom_id res chain seq x y z
N MET A 1 -14.59 -10.22 -13.08
CA MET A 1 -13.23 -10.21 -12.50
C MET A 1 -13.30 -9.37 -11.23
N ALA A 2 -13.20 -10.01 -10.06
CA ALA A 2 -13.10 -9.27 -8.81
C ALA A 2 -11.79 -8.48 -8.86
N ALA A 3 -11.86 -7.15 -8.90
CA ALA A 3 -10.69 -6.32 -8.68
C ALA A 3 -10.14 -6.76 -7.32
N ALA A 4 -8.89 -7.23 -7.27
CA ALA A 4 -8.20 -7.48 -6.02
C ALA A 4 -8.35 -6.20 -5.19
N GLN A 5 -9.08 -6.29 -4.07
CA GLN A 5 -9.21 -5.19 -3.14
C GLN A 5 -7.79 -4.78 -2.77
N ARG A 6 -7.38 -3.59 -3.24
CA ARG A 6 -6.13 -2.97 -2.83
C ARG A 6 -6.25 -2.84 -1.31
N LEU A 7 -5.42 -3.57 -0.58
CA LEU A 7 -5.34 -3.46 0.88
C LEU A 7 -4.79 -2.06 1.19
N CYS A 8 -5.69 -1.09 1.25
CA CYS A 8 -5.38 0.28 1.62
C CYS A 8 -5.45 0.40 3.14
N SER A 9 -4.34 0.78 3.74
CA SER A 9 -4.18 1.07 5.17
C SER A 9 -3.27 2.28 5.32
N ILE A 10 -3.21 2.85 6.52
CA ILE A 10 -2.25 3.92 6.80
C ILE A 10 -0.80 3.48 6.55
N ILE A 11 -0.48 2.19 6.75
CA ILE A 11 0.85 1.66 6.48
C ILE A 11 1.15 1.68 4.99
N SER A 12 0.22 1.21 4.16
CA SER A 12 0.41 1.24 2.70
C SER A 12 0.49 2.66 2.16
N ASP A 13 -0.26 3.59 2.75
CA ASP A 13 -0.29 4.98 2.29
C ASP A 13 0.99 5.74 2.65
N VAL A 14 1.65 5.38 3.75
CA VAL A 14 2.87 6.03 4.23
C VAL A 14 4.12 5.38 3.66
N PHE A 15 4.20 4.05 3.67
CA PHE A 15 5.45 3.31 3.46
C PHE A 15 5.52 2.53 2.13
N ASP A 16 4.41 2.26 1.45
CA ASP A 16 4.48 1.46 0.22
C ASP A 16 5.09 2.28 -0.93
N GLY A 17 6.28 1.87 -1.36
CA GLY A 17 6.82 2.18 -2.67
C GLY A 17 6.56 1.03 -3.65
N ARG A 18 6.85 1.27 -4.94
CA ARG A 18 6.83 0.22 -5.97
C ARG A 18 8.13 0.18 -6.74
N ILE A 19 8.65 -1.02 -6.99
CA ILE A 19 9.83 -1.28 -7.82
C ILE A 19 9.43 -2.14 -9.02
N LEU A 20 10.04 -1.83 -10.16
CA LEU A 20 10.06 -2.67 -11.35
C LEU A 20 11.38 -3.47 -11.35
N SER A 21 11.30 -4.77 -11.17
CA SER A 21 12.44 -5.69 -11.24
C SER A 21 12.38 -6.43 -12.59
N SER A 22 13.46 -6.39 -13.36
CA SER A 22 13.56 -7.08 -14.65
C SER A 22 14.75 -8.03 -14.66
N VAL A 23 14.56 -9.22 -15.24
CA VAL A 23 15.62 -10.22 -15.39
C VAL A 23 15.72 -10.61 -16.86
N GLN A 24 16.89 -10.38 -17.46
CA GLN A 24 17.21 -10.83 -18.82
C GLN A 24 17.90 -12.20 -18.76
N CYS A 25 17.37 -13.19 -19.49
CA CYS A 25 18.01 -14.49 -19.65
C CYS A 25 19.28 -14.36 -20.52
N LEU A 26 20.44 -14.80 -20.03
CA LEU A 26 21.67 -14.80 -20.84
C LEU A 26 21.77 -15.95 -21.85
N THR A 27 20.72 -16.77 -21.99
CA THR A 27 20.68 -17.88 -22.96
C THR A 27 19.65 -17.68 -24.05
N CYS A 28 18.51 -17.05 -23.76
CA CYS A 28 17.42 -16.87 -24.73
C CYS A 28 16.96 -15.41 -24.86
N ASP A 29 17.68 -14.47 -24.23
CA ASP A 29 17.47 -13.02 -24.24
C ASP A 29 16.08 -12.53 -23.84
N THR A 30 15.28 -13.43 -23.24
CA THR A 30 13.94 -13.08 -22.78
C THR A 30 14.03 -12.28 -21.51
N VAL A 31 13.34 -11.14 -21.48
CA VAL A 31 13.22 -10.27 -20.32
C VAL A 31 11.91 -10.57 -19.61
N SER A 32 12.00 -10.96 -18.35
CA SER A 32 10.86 -11.13 -17.46
C SER A 32 10.82 -9.95 -16.49
N THR A 33 9.66 -9.32 -16.35
CA THR A 33 9.50 -8.12 -15.52
C THR A 33 8.42 -8.31 -14.48
N THR A 34 8.72 -7.94 -13.23
CA THR A 34 7.85 -8.06 -12.08
C THR A 34 7.70 -6.69 -11.41
N ARG A 35 6.47 -6.37 -10.99
CA ARG A 35 6.17 -5.19 -10.17
C ARG A 35 6.01 -5.62 -8.73
N GLU A 36 6.79 -5.04 -7.84
CA GLU A 36 6.86 -5.42 -6.43
C GLU A 36 6.58 -4.19 -5.56
N THR A 37 5.78 -4.37 -4.51
CA THR A 37 5.63 -3.37 -3.45
C THR A 37 6.76 -3.56 -2.44
N PHE A 38 7.34 -2.47 -1.96
CA PHE A 38 8.32 -2.48 -0.88
C PHE A 38 7.92 -1.48 0.21
N GLN A 39 8.25 -1.79 1.46
CA GLN A 39 8.04 -0.90 2.62
C GLN A 39 9.37 -0.38 3.18
N ASP A 40 10.46 -1.09 2.89
CA ASP A 40 11.83 -0.68 3.18
C ASP A 40 12.75 -1.02 2.00
N LEU A 41 13.87 -0.29 1.91
CA LEU A 41 15.01 -0.64 1.08
C LEU A 41 16.14 -1.18 1.95
N SER A 42 16.34 -2.49 1.89
CA SER A 42 17.44 -3.16 2.57
C SER A 42 18.71 -3.13 1.70
N LEU A 43 19.56 -2.13 1.90
CA LEU A 43 20.73 -1.81 1.07
C LEU A 43 21.98 -2.58 1.49
N PRO A 44 22.76 -3.12 0.54
CA PRO A 44 24.11 -3.62 0.81
C PRO A 44 25.08 -2.46 1.07
N ILE A 45 26.06 -2.68 1.96
CA ILE A 45 27.18 -1.75 2.15
C ILE A 45 28.34 -2.24 1.26
N PRO A 46 28.72 -1.51 0.20
CA PRO A 46 29.80 -1.90 -0.70
C PRO A 46 31.15 -1.89 0.02
N SER A 47 32.02 -2.86 -0.32
CA SER A 47 33.43 -2.85 0.09
C SER A 47 34.21 -1.81 -0.71
N ARG A 48 35.43 -1.47 -0.25
CA ARG A 48 36.31 -0.51 -0.96
C ARG A 48 36.60 -0.93 -2.41
N ASP A 49 36.73 -2.22 -2.68
CA ASP A 49 36.98 -2.73 -4.04
C ASP A 49 35.74 -2.61 -4.92
N HIS A 50 34.54 -2.87 -4.37
CA HIS A 50 33.29 -2.64 -5.08
C HIS A 50 33.05 -1.15 -5.34
N LEU A 51 33.39 -0.27 -4.39
CA LEU A 51 33.38 1.18 -4.62
C LEU A 51 34.32 1.56 -5.76
N ALA A 52 35.54 0.99 -5.81
CA ALA A 52 36.46 1.24 -6.91
C ALA A 52 35.90 0.78 -8.26
N VAL A 53 35.15 -0.33 -8.33
CA VAL A 53 34.46 -0.75 -9.57
C VAL A 53 33.29 0.18 -9.91
N LEU A 54 32.47 0.56 -8.92
CA LEU A 54 31.40 1.54 -9.11
C LEU A 54 31.96 2.87 -9.64
N HIS A 55 33.11 3.32 -9.11
CA HIS A 55 33.81 4.55 -9.52
C HIS A 55 34.64 4.40 -10.81
N ALA A 56 35.26 3.25 -11.07
CA ALA A 56 36.06 2.99 -12.28
C ALA A 56 35.17 2.76 -13.50
N ALA A 57 34.01 2.14 -13.31
CA ALA A 57 32.95 2.14 -14.29
C ALA A 57 32.51 3.56 -14.64
N GLN A 58 32.70 4.56 -13.75
CA GLN A 58 32.44 6.00 -13.99
C GLN A 58 33.63 6.73 -14.66
N GLY A 59 34.85 6.17 -14.67
CA GLY A 59 36.09 6.83 -15.14
C GLY A 59 36.71 6.32 -16.45
N SER A 60 36.12 5.32 -17.11
CA SER A 60 36.76 4.62 -18.24
C SER A 60 35.98 4.75 -19.54
N SER A 61 36.18 5.83 -20.29
CA SER A 61 35.99 5.83 -21.76
C SER A 61 36.62 7.05 -22.41
N ALA A 62 37.94 7.02 -22.54
CA ALA A 62 38.70 7.78 -23.53
C ALA A 62 39.60 6.81 -24.31
N ALA A 63 39.01 6.03 -25.20
CA ALA A 63 39.72 5.36 -26.28
C ALA A 63 38.74 5.07 -27.42
N VAL A 64 38.77 5.96 -28.41
CA VAL A 64 38.08 5.81 -29.71
C VAL A 64 38.90 4.83 -30.55
N VAL A 65 38.26 3.77 -31.06
CA VAL A 65 38.76 3.00 -32.20
C VAL A 65 37.74 3.19 -33.34
N PRO A 66 38.14 3.68 -34.52
CA PRO A 66 37.21 3.99 -35.60
C PRO A 66 36.99 2.80 -36.55
N GLY A 67 35.74 2.59 -36.96
CA GLY A 67 35.40 1.98 -38.24
C GLY A 67 34.35 0.87 -38.21
N ALA A 68 33.12 1.19 -38.66
CA ALA A 68 32.38 0.46 -39.70
C ALA A 68 30.92 0.96 -39.77
N HIS A 69 30.55 1.54 -40.92
CA HIS A 69 29.18 1.86 -41.31
C HIS A 69 28.43 0.59 -41.74
N THR A 70 27.16 0.41 -41.33
CA THR A 70 26.01 0.26 -42.24
C THR A 70 24.67 0.33 -41.49
N ARG A 71 23.65 0.78 -42.22
CA ARG A 71 22.39 1.42 -41.80
C ARG A 71 21.26 0.38 -41.69
N GLY A 72 20.49 0.43 -40.59
CA GLY A 72 19.22 -0.28 -40.42
C GLY A 72 18.40 0.40 -39.33
N THR A 73 17.29 1.02 -39.72
CA THR A 73 16.42 1.87 -38.88
C THR A 73 15.57 1.04 -37.93
N LEU A 74 15.87 1.16 -36.62
CA LEU A 74 14.95 0.88 -35.51
C LEU A 74 15.09 2.01 -34.50
N GLU A 75 13.93 2.51 -34.09
CA GLU A 75 13.65 3.55 -33.09
C GLU A 75 14.55 3.43 -31.83
N PRO A 76 15.18 4.52 -31.34
CA PRO A 76 16.14 4.41 -30.26
C PRO A 76 15.42 4.23 -28.92
N GLN A 77 15.38 2.99 -28.46
CA GLN A 77 15.23 2.57 -27.08
C GLN A 77 16.04 3.51 -26.18
N GLN A 78 15.41 4.06 -25.14
CA GLN A 78 15.99 4.98 -24.14
C GLN A 78 17.33 4.46 -23.63
N GLY A 79 18.37 4.87 -24.34
CA GLY A 79 19.70 4.34 -24.21
C GLY A 79 20.46 5.06 -23.09
N TRP A 80 21.56 4.43 -22.71
CA TRP A 80 22.73 4.88 -21.96
C TRP A 80 22.97 6.39 -21.68
N LEU A 81 22.40 7.33 -22.44
CA LEU A 81 22.43 8.78 -22.16
C LEU A 81 21.82 9.15 -20.80
N SER A 82 20.76 8.47 -20.34
CA SER A 82 20.23 8.62 -18.97
C SER A 82 21.24 8.18 -17.90
N TRP A 83 21.98 7.12 -18.21
CA TRP A 83 23.09 6.63 -17.41
C TRP A 83 24.28 7.61 -17.43
N ILE A 84 24.54 8.32 -18.54
CA ILE A 84 25.58 9.36 -18.63
C ILE A 84 25.22 10.60 -17.78
N LEU A 85 23.98 11.07 -17.81
CA LEU A 85 23.59 12.29 -17.09
C LEU A 85 23.54 12.10 -15.57
N GLY A 86 23.13 10.92 -15.09
CA GLY A 86 23.22 10.56 -13.67
C GLY A 86 24.66 10.45 -13.14
N ARG A 87 25.64 10.24 -14.02
CA ARG A 87 27.06 10.04 -13.69
C ARG A 87 27.85 11.33 -13.47
N MET A 88 27.44 12.46 -14.05
CA MET A 88 28.07 13.75 -13.75
C MET A 88 27.75 14.26 -12.34
N PHE A 89 26.56 13.94 -11.82
CA PHE A 89 26.12 14.41 -10.50
C PHE A 89 26.87 13.74 -9.34
N SER A 90 27.15 12.44 -9.42
CA SER A 90 27.88 11.69 -8.37
C SER A 90 29.33 12.16 -8.18
N TRP A 91 30.00 12.58 -9.25
CA TRP A 91 31.38 13.06 -9.21
C TRP A 91 31.54 14.41 -8.47
N VAL A 92 30.54 15.30 -8.56
CA VAL A 92 30.56 16.60 -7.88
C VAL A 92 30.44 16.45 -6.36
N PHE A 93 29.65 15.47 -5.88
CA PHE A 93 29.46 15.25 -4.45
C PHE A 93 30.59 14.44 -3.79
N GLY A 94 31.25 13.54 -4.52
CA GLY A 94 32.42 12.79 -4.01
C GLY A 94 33.67 13.64 -3.80
N TRP A 95 33.80 14.78 -4.49
CA TRP A 95 34.92 15.71 -4.29
C TRP A 95 34.76 16.56 -3.02
N LEU A 96 33.53 16.75 -2.53
CA LEU A 96 33.25 17.57 -1.35
C LEU A 96 33.39 16.81 -0.01
N TRP A 97 33.32 15.47 -0.01
CA TRP A 97 33.15 14.67 1.23
C TRP A 97 34.02 13.39 1.31
N GLY A 98 35.32 13.47 1.02
CA GLY A 98 36.31 12.44 1.42
C GLY A 98 36.08 10.97 0.96
N PRO A 99 36.93 10.01 1.38
CA PRO A 99 36.99 8.66 0.79
C PRO A 99 36.10 7.60 1.50
N GLY A 100 34.98 8.01 2.11
CA GLY A 100 34.06 7.11 2.83
C GLY A 100 32.92 6.54 1.96
N VAL A 101 32.23 5.49 2.43
CA VAL A 101 31.01 4.98 1.76
C VAL A 101 29.86 5.94 2.04
N ALA A 102 29.20 6.45 0.99
CA ALA A 102 27.98 7.24 1.13
C ALA A 102 26.72 6.38 0.98
N LEU A 103 25.61 6.85 1.56
CA LEU A 103 24.29 6.24 1.37
C LEU A 103 23.91 6.15 -0.12
N GLN A 104 24.32 7.14 -0.92
CA GLN A 104 24.13 7.13 -2.36
C GLN A 104 24.86 5.97 -3.06
N ASP A 105 26.02 5.55 -2.53
CA ASP A 105 26.76 4.40 -3.06
C ASP A 105 26.02 3.10 -2.75
N CYS A 106 25.44 2.98 -1.55
CA CYS A 106 24.60 1.84 -1.16
C CYS A 106 23.35 1.73 -2.04
N LEU A 107 22.69 2.86 -2.33
CA LEU A 107 21.55 2.92 -3.26
C LEU A 107 21.99 2.56 -4.69
N SER A 108 23.13 3.08 -5.13
CA SER A 108 23.69 2.78 -6.45
C SER A 108 24.03 1.30 -6.60
N ALA A 109 24.60 0.68 -5.58
CA ALA A 109 24.85 -0.76 -5.55
C ALA A 109 23.53 -1.54 -5.63
N PHE A 110 22.51 -1.17 -4.85
CA PHE A 110 21.21 -1.84 -4.85
C PHE A 110 20.48 -1.77 -6.20
N PHE A 111 20.55 -0.64 -6.90
CA PHE A 111 19.90 -0.45 -8.21
C PHE A 111 20.81 -0.75 -9.40
N SER A 112 22.03 -1.23 -9.15
CA SER A 112 22.94 -1.70 -10.19
C SER A 112 22.45 -3.02 -10.79
N ALA A 113 23.03 -3.41 -11.93
CA ALA A 113 22.69 -4.67 -12.55
C ALA A 113 23.40 -5.81 -11.81
N ASP A 114 22.62 -6.75 -11.28
CA ASP A 114 23.10 -7.92 -10.54
C ASP A 114 23.16 -9.13 -11.47
N GLU A 115 24.29 -9.83 -11.48
CA GLU A 115 24.45 -11.04 -12.25
C GLU A 115 23.99 -12.28 -11.46
N LEU A 116 22.98 -12.97 -11.98
CA LEU A 116 22.42 -14.18 -11.41
C LEU A 116 23.16 -15.39 -12.00
N LYS A 117 24.02 -16.03 -11.21
CA LYS A 117 24.87 -17.17 -11.59
C LYS A 117 25.00 -18.18 -10.43
N GLY A 118 25.44 -19.40 -10.76
CA GLY A 118 25.70 -20.46 -9.77
C GLY A 118 24.44 -20.77 -8.97
N ASP A 119 24.53 -20.76 -7.64
CA ASP A 119 23.40 -21.04 -6.76
C ASP A 119 22.28 -19.97 -6.84
N ASN A 120 22.57 -18.79 -7.39
CA ASN A 120 21.62 -17.68 -7.56
C ASN A 120 20.95 -17.65 -8.95
N MET A 121 21.05 -18.71 -9.76
CA MET A 121 20.36 -18.79 -11.05
C MET A 121 18.84 -18.67 -10.91
N TYR A 122 18.18 -18.05 -11.89
CA TYR A 122 16.73 -17.89 -11.88
C TYR A 122 16.03 -18.89 -12.81
N SER A 123 14.76 -19.19 -12.53
CA SER A 123 13.93 -20.03 -13.41
C SER A 123 13.46 -19.22 -14.61
N CYS A 124 13.95 -19.54 -15.80
CA CYS A 124 13.51 -18.90 -17.03
C CYS A 124 12.33 -19.67 -17.64
N ASP A 125 11.16 -19.05 -17.72
CA ASP A 125 9.92 -19.68 -18.22
C ASP A 125 10.06 -20.19 -19.66
N LYS A 126 10.68 -19.40 -20.55
CA LYS A 126 10.92 -19.79 -21.95
C LYS A 126 11.90 -20.95 -22.09
N CYS A 127 12.87 -21.06 -21.18
CA CYS A 127 13.86 -22.14 -21.16
C CYS A 127 13.42 -23.36 -20.34
N CYS A 128 12.36 -23.21 -19.55
CA CYS A 128 11.82 -24.17 -18.58
C CYS A 128 12.88 -24.78 -17.64
N LYS A 129 13.94 -24.04 -17.28
CA LYS A 129 15.00 -24.49 -16.36
C LYS A 129 15.82 -23.32 -15.82
N LEU A 130 16.67 -23.57 -14.81
CA LEU A 130 17.54 -22.56 -14.20
C LEU A 130 18.56 -22.00 -15.21
N ARG A 131 18.73 -20.68 -15.19
CA ARG A 131 19.56 -19.92 -16.13
C ARG A 131 20.36 -18.83 -15.44
N ASN A 132 21.50 -18.52 -16.06
CA ASN A 132 22.17 -17.27 -15.78
C ASN A 132 21.32 -16.11 -16.31
N GLY A 133 21.31 -15.01 -15.57
CA GLY A 133 20.56 -13.82 -15.94
C GLY A 133 21.21 -12.54 -15.44
N ILE A 134 20.75 -11.41 -15.95
CA ILE A 134 21.08 -10.10 -15.40
C ILE A 134 19.79 -9.50 -14.84
N LYS A 135 19.78 -9.23 -13.53
CA LYS A 135 18.68 -8.54 -12.84
C LYS A 135 18.99 -7.05 -12.77
N TYR A 136 18.00 -6.22 -13.01
CA TYR A 136 18.08 -4.78 -12.77
C TYR A 136 16.74 -4.26 -12.27
N SER A 137 16.76 -3.24 -11.40
CA SER A 137 15.56 -2.71 -10.76
C SER A 137 15.49 -1.18 -10.85
N ARG A 138 14.28 -0.63 -10.92
CA ARG A 138 14.00 0.82 -10.91
C ARG A 138 12.76 1.12 -10.08
N VAL A 139 12.71 2.29 -9.45
CA VAL A 139 11.56 2.71 -8.63
C VAL A 139 10.43 3.24 -9.53
N LEU A 140 9.24 2.67 -9.41
CA LEU A 140 8.02 3.11 -10.10
C LEU A 140 7.20 4.10 -9.28
N GLN A 141 7.26 3.97 -7.96
CA GLN A 141 6.56 4.85 -7.03
C GLN A 141 7.40 5.00 -5.77
N LEU A 142 7.58 6.24 -5.37
CA LEU A 142 8.24 6.65 -4.14
C LEU A 142 7.22 6.72 -2.98
N PRO A 143 7.52 6.16 -1.78
CA PRO A 143 6.66 6.28 -0.61
C PRO A 143 6.73 7.67 0.03
N GLU A 144 5.77 8.02 0.86
CA GLU A 144 5.81 9.30 1.61
C GLU A 144 6.86 9.29 2.71
N VAL A 145 7.08 8.12 3.33
CA VAL A 145 8.21 7.87 4.22
C VAL A 145 9.03 6.70 3.67
N LEU A 146 10.27 6.99 3.29
CA LEU A 146 11.23 6.01 2.82
C LEU A 146 12.00 5.42 4.02
N CYS A 147 11.78 4.13 4.28
CA CYS A 147 12.57 3.38 5.24
C CYS A 147 13.78 2.75 4.53
N ILE A 148 14.98 3.00 5.05
CA ILE A 148 16.23 2.44 4.52
C ILE A 148 16.91 1.63 5.60
N HIS A 149 17.10 0.35 5.36
CA HIS A 149 17.87 -0.54 6.23
C HIS A 149 19.26 -0.78 5.63
N LEU A 150 20.31 -0.52 6.41
CA LEU A 150 21.68 -0.86 6.03
C LEU A 150 22.00 -2.29 6.50
N LYS A 151 22.26 -3.20 5.56
CA LYS A 151 22.58 -4.62 5.82
C LYS A 151 23.96 -4.77 6.49
N ARG A 152 24.06 -4.41 7.77
CA ARG A 152 25.30 -4.47 8.56
C ARG A 152 25.62 -5.86 9.06
N PHE A 153 24.61 -6.69 9.34
CA PHE A 153 24.82 -8.02 9.89
C PHE A 153 25.01 -9.05 8.79
N ARG A 154 26.05 -9.87 8.94
CA ARG A 154 26.32 -11.03 8.09
C ARG A 154 26.34 -12.26 8.97
N HIS A 155 25.49 -13.23 8.64
CA HIS A 155 25.41 -14.50 9.33
C HIS A 155 25.93 -15.58 8.39
N GLU A 156 27.10 -16.12 8.72
CA GLU A 156 27.67 -17.29 8.07
C GLU A 156 27.47 -18.51 8.97
N VAL A 157 27.64 -19.72 8.41
CA VAL A 157 27.31 -20.99 9.09
C VAL A 157 28.00 -21.13 10.46
N MET A 158 29.22 -20.60 10.61
CA MET A 158 30.01 -20.74 11.85
C MET A 158 30.20 -19.44 12.63
N PHE A 159 29.91 -18.27 12.05
CA PHE A 159 30.13 -17.00 12.73
C PHE A 159 29.17 -15.91 12.23
N SER A 160 28.89 -14.94 13.10
CA SER A 160 28.13 -13.74 12.76
C SER A 160 29.02 -12.52 12.92
N SER A 161 28.96 -11.59 11.98
CA SER A 161 29.75 -10.35 12.01
C SER A 161 28.88 -9.13 11.74
N LYS A 162 29.34 -7.97 12.22
CA LYS A 162 28.71 -6.66 11.99
C LYS A 162 29.69 -5.77 11.23
N ILE A 163 29.22 -5.14 10.16
CA ILE A 163 29.93 -4.08 9.45
C ILE A 163 29.83 -2.79 10.27
N SER A 164 30.93 -2.42 10.91
CA SER A 164 31.07 -1.19 11.70
C SER A 164 31.56 0.02 10.91
N SER A 165 31.80 -0.14 9.60
CA SER A 165 32.23 1.00 8.77
C SER A 165 31.15 2.08 8.75
N TYR A 166 31.59 3.32 8.95
CA TYR A 166 30.72 4.48 8.82
C TYR A 166 30.17 4.59 7.40
N VAL A 167 28.89 4.94 7.30
CA VAL A 167 28.21 5.24 6.04
C VAL A 167 27.70 6.66 6.18
N SER A 168 28.17 7.59 5.34
CA SER A 168 27.71 8.98 5.40
C SER A 168 26.33 9.10 4.77
N PHE A 169 25.41 9.79 5.44
CA PHE A 169 24.05 10.04 4.95
C PHE A 169 23.66 11.51 5.14
N PRO A 170 22.90 12.11 4.21
CA PRO A 170 22.47 13.50 4.33
C PRO A 170 21.30 13.65 5.32
N LEU A 171 21.26 14.73 6.09
CA LEU A 171 20.07 15.05 6.89
C LEU A 171 18.93 15.63 6.03
N GLU A 172 19.26 16.29 4.92
CA GLU A 172 18.31 16.95 4.03
C GLU A 172 18.70 16.69 2.57
N GLY A 173 17.72 16.63 1.68
CA GLY A 173 17.97 16.57 0.24
C GLY A 173 18.56 15.26 -0.28
N LEU A 174 18.21 14.11 0.31
CA LEU A 174 18.49 12.80 -0.31
C LEU A 174 17.69 12.68 -1.61
N ASP A 175 18.37 12.68 -2.76
CA ASP A 175 17.73 12.61 -4.08
C ASP A 175 17.61 11.17 -4.61
N MET A 176 16.37 10.74 -4.81
CA MET A 176 16.02 9.45 -5.39
C MET A 176 15.83 9.48 -6.92
N ALA A 177 15.85 10.66 -7.56
CA ALA A 177 15.64 10.82 -9.00
C ALA A 177 16.52 9.91 -9.89
N PRO A 178 17.79 9.63 -9.55
CA PRO A 178 18.65 8.75 -10.35
C PRO A 178 18.15 7.30 -10.47
N PHE A 179 17.34 6.84 -9.51
CA PHE A 179 16.90 5.45 -9.41
C PHE A 179 15.48 5.22 -9.95
N LEU A 180 14.81 6.29 -10.40
CA LEU A 180 13.44 6.24 -10.88
C LEU A 180 13.32 5.62 -12.27
N HIS A 181 12.25 4.87 -12.48
CA HIS A 181 11.77 4.46 -13.78
C HIS A 181 11.21 5.67 -14.55
N THR A 182 11.21 5.63 -15.88
CA THR A 182 10.73 6.73 -16.74
C THR A 182 9.23 7.00 -16.59
N GLU A 183 8.47 5.99 -16.16
CA GLU A 183 7.04 6.10 -15.84
C GLU A 183 6.76 6.72 -14.45
N CYS A 184 7.77 6.91 -13.60
CA CYS A 184 7.58 7.48 -12.27
C CYS A 184 7.37 9.01 -12.37
N PRO A 185 6.31 9.56 -11.77
CA PRO A 185 6.17 11.01 -11.63
C PRO A 185 7.37 11.61 -10.90
N ARG A 186 7.95 12.69 -11.43
CA ARG A 186 9.13 13.37 -10.87
C ARG A 186 8.78 14.61 -10.05
N THR A 187 7.57 14.68 -9.52
CA THR A 187 7.04 15.87 -8.83
C THR A 187 7.72 16.12 -7.48
N ALA A 188 8.12 15.06 -6.76
CA ALA A 188 8.89 15.16 -5.53
C ALA A 188 9.77 13.91 -5.36
N THR A 189 11.10 14.09 -5.47
CA THR A 189 12.09 13.01 -5.40
C THR A 189 13.09 13.16 -4.26
N SER A 190 13.05 14.31 -3.58
CA SER A 190 13.92 14.63 -2.46
C SER A 190 13.34 14.17 -1.14
N TYR A 191 14.22 13.79 -0.22
CA TYR A 191 13.86 13.34 1.12
C TYR A 191 14.74 13.96 2.19
N ASP A 192 14.13 14.24 3.34
CA ASP A 192 14.81 14.76 4.53
C ASP A 192 14.72 13.72 5.65
N LEU A 193 15.81 13.55 6.41
CA LEU A 193 15.90 12.59 7.50
C LEU A 193 14.98 13.03 8.64
N MET A 194 14.09 12.14 9.09
CA MET A 194 13.25 12.38 10.26
C MET A 194 13.69 11.59 11.50
N ALA A 195 14.28 10.42 11.30
CA ALA A 195 14.80 9.59 12.39
C ALA A 195 15.85 8.59 11.89
N VAL A 196 16.71 8.16 12.80
CA VAL A 196 17.70 7.11 12.56
C VAL A 196 17.84 6.22 13.79
N ILE A 197 17.70 4.92 13.58
CA ILE A 197 17.98 3.88 14.58
C ILE A 197 19.45 3.51 14.46
N CYS A 198 20.16 3.52 15.57
CA CYS A 198 21.54 3.08 15.70
C CYS A 198 21.59 1.73 16.42
N HIS A 199 22.59 0.93 16.09
CA HIS A 199 22.91 -0.27 16.85
C HIS A 199 24.35 -0.20 17.31
N HIS A 200 24.58 -0.31 18.61
CA HIS A 200 25.89 -0.33 19.24
C HIS A 200 26.26 -1.77 19.61
N GLY A 201 27.54 -2.12 19.53
CA GLY A 201 28.03 -3.47 19.86
C GLY A 201 28.14 -4.41 18.65
N THR A 202 28.06 -5.71 18.90
CA THR A 202 28.42 -6.79 17.98
C THR A 202 27.19 -7.53 17.44
N ALA A 203 27.40 -8.53 16.57
CA ALA A 203 26.30 -9.34 16.05
C ALA A 203 25.62 -10.24 17.11
N GLY A 204 26.30 -10.53 18.22
CA GLY A 204 25.76 -11.40 19.29
C GLY A 204 25.15 -10.67 20.48
N PHE A 205 25.55 -9.41 20.70
CA PHE A 205 25.06 -8.56 21.78
C PHE A 205 25.22 -7.09 21.38
N GLY A 206 24.22 -6.28 21.68
CA GLY A 206 24.25 -4.86 21.38
C GLY A 206 23.13 -4.09 22.05
N HIS A 207 23.08 -2.80 21.73
CA HIS A 207 22.14 -1.83 22.28
C HIS A 207 21.59 -0.94 21.16
N TYR A 208 20.31 -0.63 21.20
CA TYR A 208 19.68 0.22 20.19
C TYR A 208 19.35 1.58 20.78
N THR A 209 19.76 2.64 20.09
CA THR A 209 19.34 4.02 20.38
C THR A 209 18.72 4.63 19.14
N THR A 210 17.93 5.69 19.30
CA THR A 210 17.30 6.39 18.17
C THR A 210 17.57 7.88 18.25
N TYR A 211 17.93 8.50 17.13
CA TYR A 211 17.87 9.95 16.98
C TYR A 211 16.62 10.31 16.18
N ALA A 212 15.83 11.27 16.63
CA ALA A 212 14.66 11.75 15.91
C ALA A 212 14.53 13.28 15.96
N LEU A 213 14.06 13.85 14.86
CA LEU A 213 13.76 15.28 14.74
C LEU A 213 12.38 15.55 15.34
N ASN A 214 12.29 16.50 16.26
CA ASN A 214 11.03 16.97 16.78
C ASN A 214 10.48 18.11 15.91
N ASN A 215 9.40 17.84 15.18
CA ASN A 215 8.77 18.80 14.26
C ASN A 215 8.12 20.02 14.96
N LEU A 216 8.03 20.05 16.29
CA LEU A 216 7.46 21.19 17.03
C LEU A 216 8.47 22.32 17.27
N ASN A 217 9.75 21.98 17.35
CA ASN A 217 10.82 22.92 17.65
C ASN A 217 12.04 22.79 16.73
N ASP A 218 11.99 21.89 15.75
CA ASP A 218 13.05 21.60 14.79
C ASP A 218 14.40 21.23 15.44
N GLN A 219 14.35 20.51 16.58
CA GLN A 219 15.53 20.03 17.30
C GLN A 219 15.65 18.51 17.28
N TRP A 220 16.89 18.01 17.25
CA TRP A 220 17.20 16.59 17.33
C TRP A 220 17.29 16.13 18.79
N TYR A 221 16.75 14.94 19.04
CA TYR A 221 16.85 14.26 20.32
C TYR A 221 17.38 12.85 20.13
N GLU A 222 18.23 12.43 21.06
CA GLU A 222 18.58 11.04 21.30
C GLU A 222 17.58 10.42 22.27
N PHE A 223 17.10 9.24 21.93
CA PHE A 223 16.25 8.39 22.73
C PHE A 223 17.06 7.13 23.06
N ASP A 224 17.53 7.07 24.30
CA ASP A 224 18.26 5.95 24.89
C ASP A 224 17.43 5.38 26.05
N ASP A 225 16.59 4.40 25.73
CA ASP A 225 15.59 3.82 26.63
C ASP A 225 14.71 4.89 27.32
N GLN A 226 14.95 5.11 28.61
CA GLN A 226 14.20 6.07 29.43
C GLN A 226 14.79 7.49 29.40
N TYR A 227 15.96 7.68 28.78
CA TYR A 227 16.66 8.95 28.70
C TYR A 227 16.42 9.62 27.35
N VAL A 228 16.02 10.88 27.39
CA VAL A 228 15.80 11.71 26.21
C VAL A 228 16.67 12.96 26.32
N THR A 229 17.60 13.13 25.38
CA THR A 229 18.63 14.16 25.42
C THR A 229 18.64 14.94 24.11
N SER A 230 18.61 16.27 24.19
CA SER A 230 18.78 17.12 23.01
C SER A 230 20.20 16.99 22.47
N VAL A 231 20.35 16.88 21.15
CA VAL A 231 21.65 16.74 20.48
C VAL A 231 21.77 17.68 19.29
N GLU A 232 23.00 18.00 18.92
CA GLU A 232 23.28 18.78 17.70
C GLU A 232 23.14 17.91 16.44
N PRO A 233 22.76 18.47 15.28
CA PRO A 233 22.64 17.73 14.02
C PRO A 233 23.92 16.96 13.62
N GLN A 234 25.10 17.49 13.98
CA GLN A 234 26.40 16.87 13.73
C GLN A 234 26.56 15.54 14.48
N VAL A 235 25.96 15.40 15.67
CA VAL A 235 25.95 14.12 16.40
C VAL A 235 25.17 13.08 15.61
N VAL A 236 24.01 13.48 15.07
CA VAL A 236 23.15 12.61 14.27
C VAL A 236 23.84 12.20 12.98
N GLN A 237 24.49 13.13 12.26
CA GLN A 237 25.23 12.82 11.03
C GLN A 237 26.32 11.76 11.24
N ASN A 238 27.02 11.82 12.37
CA ASN A 238 28.16 10.95 12.65
C ASN A 238 27.79 9.64 13.38
N CYS A 239 26.50 9.33 13.55
CA CYS A 239 26.07 8.13 14.25
C CYS A 239 26.28 6.83 13.44
N GLU A 240 26.30 5.69 14.13
CA GLU A 240 26.37 4.37 13.49
C GLU A 240 24.99 3.91 13.01
N ALA A 241 24.46 4.59 11.98
CA ALA A 241 23.12 4.37 11.44
C ALA A 241 22.89 2.92 11.03
N TYR A 242 21.78 2.32 11.48
CA TYR A 242 21.31 0.99 11.10
C TYR A 242 20.05 1.05 10.23
N VAL A 243 19.04 1.82 10.65
CA VAL A 243 17.82 2.08 9.87
C VAL A 243 17.56 3.57 9.82
N LEU A 244 17.39 4.12 8.62
CA LEU A 244 17.10 5.54 8.39
C LEU A 244 15.65 5.72 7.93
N PHE A 245 14.97 6.71 8.49
CA PHE A 245 13.62 7.10 8.10
C PHE A 245 13.68 8.48 7.46
N TYR A 246 13.30 8.53 6.20
CA TYR A 246 13.34 9.71 5.36
C TYR A 246 11.91 10.13 5.02
N ARG A 247 11.53 11.38 5.31
CA ARG A 247 10.25 11.96 4.87
C ARG A 247 10.43 12.63 3.51
N LYS A 248 9.46 12.44 2.62
CA LYS A 248 9.48 13.07 1.30
C LYS A 248 9.32 14.58 1.43
N SER A 249 10.12 15.34 0.69
CA SER A 249 10.18 16.80 0.75
C SER A 249 9.70 17.41 -0.57
N SER A 250 8.90 18.47 -0.48
CA SER A 250 8.36 19.19 -1.63
C SER A 250 8.15 20.67 -1.28
N GLU A 251 8.94 21.52 -1.93
CA GLU A 251 8.84 22.98 -1.82
C GLU A 251 7.47 23.47 -2.32
N GLU A 252 6.95 22.86 -3.39
CA GLU A 252 5.62 23.18 -3.92
C GLU A 252 4.54 22.94 -2.85
N MET A 253 4.60 21.81 -2.13
CA MET A 253 3.64 21.53 -1.07
C MET A 253 3.79 22.47 0.13
N LEU A 254 5.02 22.87 0.48
CA LEU A 254 5.24 23.86 1.52
C LEU A 254 4.58 25.19 1.16
N ASN A 255 4.79 25.66 -0.09
CA ASN A 255 4.17 26.88 -0.60
C ASN A 255 2.64 26.78 -0.60
N ARG A 256 2.09 25.62 -1.00
CA ARG A 256 0.64 25.37 -0.98
C ARG A 256 0.08 25.47 0.44
N ARG A 257 0.76 24.88 1.44
CA ARG A 257 0.36 24.96 2.87
C ARG A 257 0.40 26.38 3.39
N THR A 258 1.50 27.10 3.18
CA THR A 258 1.65 28.51 3.59
C THR A 258 0.50 29.34 3.03
N ARG A 259 0.19 29.17 1.74
CA ARG A 259 -0.91 29.88 1.09
C ARG A 259 -2.27 29.52 1.69
N THR A 260 -2.53 28.26 2.00
CA THR A 260 -3.76 27.83 2.69
C THR A 260 -3.89 28.53 4.05
N TYR A 261 -2.83 28.58 4.85
CA TYR A 261 -2.85 29.25 6.15
C TYR A 261 -3.12 30.76 6.04
N GLU A 262 -2.51 31.45 5.08
CA GLU A 262 -2.79 32.87 4.80
C GLU A 262 -4.27 33.10 4.45
N LEU A 263 -4.84 32.25 3.59
CA LEU A 263 -6.25 32.34 3.21
C LEU A 263 -7.18 32.06 4.40
N MET A 264 -6.83 31.10 5.26
CA MET A 264 -7.58 30.81 6.48
C MET A 264 -7.58 32.00 7.44
N GLU A 265 -6.43 32.67 7.63
CA GLU A 265 -6.34 33.84 8.50
C GLU A 265 -7.13 35.02 7.95
N ARG A 266 -7.03 35.29 6.63
CA ARG A 266 -7.80 36.35 5.98
C ARG A 266 -9.30 36.11 6.03
N SER A 267 -9.73 34.85 5.90
CA SER A 267 -11.15 34.48 5.95
C SER A 267 -11.76 34.57 7.34
N ARG A 268 -10.94 34.66 8.41
CA ARG A 268 -11.44 34.75 9.79
C ARG A 268 -12.24 36.03 10.06
N SER A 269 -11.97 37.10 9.30
CA SER A 269 -12.65 38.39 9.42
C SER A 269 -13.78 38.61 8.40
N GLU A 270 -13.96 37.69 7.44
CA GLU A 270 -14.98 37.80 6.38
C GLU A 270 -16.25 36.99 6.72
N PRO A 271 -17.46 37.57 6.56
CA PRO A 271 -18.70 36.80 6.71
C PRO A 271 -18.79 35.73 5.61
N CYS A 272 -18.74 34.46 6.01
CA CYS A 272 -18.84 33.34 5.07
C CYS A 272 -20.31 33.01 4.78
N LEU A 273 -20.77 33.24 3.54
CA LEU A 273 -22.10 32.83 3.08
C LEU A 273 -22.24 31.32 2.91
N LEU A 274 -21.12 30.66 2.58
CA LEU A 274 -21.01 29.22 2.38
C LEU A 274 -19.83 28.68 3.21
N SER A 275 -20.05 27.53 3.82
CA SER A 275 -19.02 26.76 4.52
C SER A 275 -18.88 25.41 3.85
N PHE A 276 -17.65 24.92 3.75
CA PHE A 276 -17.36 23.59 3.23
C PHE A 276 -16.79 22.71 4.34
N PHE A 277 -17.10 21.43 4.30
CA PHE A 277 -16.61 20.43 5.24
C PHE A 277 -15.69 19.46 4.51
N ILE A 278 -14.50 19.27 5.06
CA ILE A 278 -13.47 18.38 4.52
C ILE A 278 -13.02 17.37 5.57
N SER A 279 -12.66 16.16 5.16
CA SER A 279 -12.17 15.12 6.08
C SER A 279 -10.93 15.59 6.87
N LYS A 280 -10.94 15.35 8.19
CA LYS A 280 -9.73 15.51 9.02
C LYS A 280 -8.63 14.55 8.61
N GLN A 281 -8.96 13.36 8.10
CA GLN A 281 -7.95 12.42 7.60
C GLN A 281 -7.22 13.01 6.40
N TRP A 282 -7.96 13.59 5.46
CA TRP A 282 -7.34 14.27 4.32
C TRP A 282 -6.54 15.50 4.76
N VAL A 283 -7.05 16.31 5.69
CA VAL A 283 -6.30 17.47 6.25
C VAL A 283 -4.99 17.01 6.92
N ASN A 284 -4.98 15.89 7.62
CA ASN A 284 -3.76 15.32 8.20
C ASN A 284 -2.74 14.91 7.14
N ARG A 285 -3.21 14.30 6.03
CA ARG A 285 -2.34 14.02 4.87
C ARG A 285 -1.83 15.33 4.26
N PHE A 286 -2.70 16.32 4.05
CA PHE A 286 -2.31 17.62 3.53
C PHE A 286 -1.20 18.26 4.37
N ASN A 287 -1.27 18.16 5.69
CA ASN A 287 -0.26 18.72 6.60
C ASN A 287 1.05 17.93 6.64
N THR A 288 1.06 16.64 6.29
CA THR A 288 2.23 15.77 6.50
C THR A 288 2.85 15.20 5.23
N PHE A 289 2.08 14.95 4.17
CA PHE A 289 2.53 14.26 2.95
C PHE A 289 2.99 15.25 1.88
N ALA A 290 4.04 14.91 1.14
CA ALA A 290 4.42 15.62 -0.08
C ALA A 290 3.43 15.39 -1.23
N ASP A 291 2.62 14.32 -1.16
CA ASP A 291 1.46 14.11 -2.02
C ASP A 291 0.24 13.62 -1.21
N PRO A 292 -0.65 14.53 -0.79
CA PRO A 292 -1.84 14.14 -0.03
C PRO A 292 -2.88 13.41 -0.89
N GLY A 293 -2.78 13.49 -2.22
CA GLY A 293 -3.80 13.02 -3.16
C GLY A 293 -5.03 13.94 -3.23
N PRO A 294 -6.02 13.56 -4.05
CA PRO A 294 -7.26 14.31 -4.19
C PRO A 294 -8.05 14.36 -2.88
N ILE A 295 -8.85 15.42 -2.70
CA ILE A 295 -9.73 15.55 -1.53
C ILE A 295 -10.67 14.35 -1.48
N ASP A 296 -10.63 13.61 -0.38
CA ASP A 296 -11.51 12.48 -0.12
C ASP A 296 -12.29 12.70 1.17
N ASN A 297 -13.61 12.75 1.04
CA ASN A 297 -14.55 12.88 2.16
C ASN A 297 -15.30 11.56 2.44
N GLY A 298 -14.88 10.45 1.82
CA GLY A 298 -15.53 9.13 1.92
C GLY A 298 -15.46 8.50 3.31
N ASP A 299 -14.63 9.03 4.21
CA ASP A 299 -14.57 8.62 5.61
C ASP A 299 -15.80 9.08 6.42
N PHE A 300 -16.52 10.13 6.00
CA PHE A 300 -17.78 10.53 6.63
C PHE A 300 -18.98 10.64 5.67
N LEU A 301 -18.74 10.90 4.38
CA LEU A 301 -19.77 10.95 3.34
C LEU A 301 -19.96 9.60 2.66
N CYS A 302 -21.17 9.34 2.19
CA CYS A 302 -21.44 8.26 1.25
C CYS A 302 -21.46 8.79 -0.19
N ILE A 303 -21.53 7.86 -1.16
CA ILE A 303 -21.62 8.17 -2.59
C ILE A 303 -22.87 9.00 -2.97
N HIS A 304 -23.89 9.05 -2.11
CA HIS A 304 -25.09 9.87 -2.30
C HIS A 304 -24.91 11.33 -1.83
N GLY A 305 -23.73 11.71 -1.33
CA GLY A 305 -23.42 13.08 -0.89
C GLY A 305 -23.88 13.44 0.53
N GLY A 306 -24.52 12.52 1.24
CA GLY A 306 -24.91 12.70 2.65
C GLY A 306 -23.96 11.98 3.62
N VAL A 307 -24.04 12.33 4.90
CA VAL A 307 -23.28 11.68 5.96
C VAL A 307 -23.77 10.24 6.17
N GLN A 308 -22.83 9.31 6.34
CA GLN A 308 -23.15 7.91 6.61
C GLN A 308 -23.95 7.76 7.92
N PRO A 309 -25.10 7.05 7.95
CA PRO A 309 -25.95 6.96 9.14
C PRO A 309 -25.26 6.38 10.38
N ALA A 310 -24.22 5.56 10.21
CA ALA A 310 -23.42 5.04 11.32
C ALA A 310 -22.51 6.11 11.95
N LYS A 311 -22.17 7.17 11.21
CA LYS A 311 -21.20 8.21 11.60
C LYS A 311 -21.86 9.57 11.87
N ALA A 312 -23.16 9.70 11.66
CA ALA A 312 -23.90 10.96 11.82
C ALA A 312 -23.65 11.64 13.18
N HIS A 313 -23.57 10.85 14.26
CA HIS A 313 -23.34 11.35 15.62
C HIS A 313 -21.93 11.90 15.89
N ILE A 314 -20.95 11.57 15.04
CA ILE A 314 -19.54 12.01 15.15
C ILE A 314 -19.10 12.80 13.91
N ALA A 315 -20.02 13.21 13.03
CA ALA A 315 -19.66 13.80 11.74
C ALA A 315 -18.85 15.09 11.88
N GLU A 316 -19.20 15.95 12.83
CA GLU A 316 -18.46 17.18 13.15
C GLU A 316 -17.05 16.89 13.68
N GLU A 317 -16.87 15.76 14.37
CA GLU A 317 -15.55 15.34 14.87
C GLU A 317 -14.65 14.80 13.75
N LEU A 318 -15.23 14.33 12.63
CA LEU A 318 -14.50 13.76 11.50
C LEU A 318 -14.06 14.80 10.45
N CYS A 319 -14.58 16.01 10.51
CA CYS A 319 -14.37 17.01 9.45
C CYS A 319 -13.86 18.36 9.99
N VAL A 320 -13.31 19.17 9.09
CA VAL A 320 -12.92 20.57 9.32
C VAL A 320 -13.82 21.46 8.49
N ARG A 321 -14.32 22.53 9.09
CA ARG A 321 -15.06 23.57 8.39
C ARG A 321 -14.08 24.57 7.76
N LEU A 322 -14.26 24.84 6.47
CA LEU A 322 -13.48 25.78 5.68
C LEU A 322 -14.36 26.90 5.13
N SER A 323 -13.79 28.08 4.94
CA SER A 323 -14.40 29.14 4.15
C SER A 323 -14.42 28.77 2.67
N GLN A 324 -15.29 29.42 1.90
CA GLN A 324 -15.39 29.21 0.45
C GLN A 324 -14.05 29.45 -0.26
N SER A 325 -13.33 30.53 0.07
CA SER A 325 -12.05 30.86 -0.56
C SER A 325 -10.96 29.82 -0.31
N VAL A 326 -10.92 29.24 0.90
CA VAL A 326 -9.98 28.16 1.23
C VAL A 326 -10.37 26.87 0.53
N TRP A 327 -11.66 26.55 0.47
CA TRP A 327 -12.17 25.39 -0.26
C TRP A 327 -11.84 25.46 -1.74
N GLU A 328 -12.16 26.57 -2.41
CA GLU A 328 -11.91 26.77 -3.84
C GLU A 328 -10.42 26.59 -4.17
N TYR A 329 -9.54 27.20 -3.37
CA TYR A 329 -8.10 27.04 -3.55
C TYR A 329 -7.63 25.59 -3.42
N LEU A 330 -8.09 24.87 -2.40
CA LEU A 330 -7.72 23.47 -2.19
C LEU A 330 -8.31 22.57 -3.27
N HIS A 331 -9.57 22.78 -3.65
CA HIS A 331 -10.25 21.99 -4.68
C HIS A 331 -9.64 22.21 -6.06
N ASP A 332 -9.29 23.44 -6.43
CA ASP A 332 -8.57 23.73 -7.68
C ASP A 332 -7.17 23.10 -7.69
N SER A 333 -6.52 23.02 -6.53
CA SER A 333 -5.14 22.51 -6.39
C SER A 333 -5.04 20.98 -6.38
N PHE A 334 -6.04 20.29 -5.81
CA PHE A 334 -6.00 18.84 -5.56
C PHE A 334 -7.16 18.07 -6.18
N GLY A 335 -8.24 18.75 -6.59
CA GLY A 335 -9.46 18.12 -7.06
C GLY A 335 -10.12 17.23 -6.00
N GLY A 336 -10.83 16.21 -6.47
CA GLY A 336 -11.52 15.24 -5.61
C GLY A 336 -12.95 15.65 -5.25
N GLY A 337 -13.47 15.06 -4.18
CA GLY A 337 -14.84 15.25 -3.72
C GLY A 337 -15.40 14.02 -2.99
N PRO A 338 -16.72 13.99 -2.73
CA PRO A 338 -17.68 15.04 -3.07
C PRO A 338 -17.55 16.27 -2.17
N ALA A 339 -17.86 17.46 -2.73
CA ALA A 339 -17.96 18.69 -1.95
C ALA A 339 -19.11 18.57 -0.93
N CYS A 340 -18.89 19.04 0.30
CA CYS A 340 -19.90 19.01 1.35
C CYS A 340 -20.09 20.40 1.93
N THR A 341 -21.26 21.00 1.72
CA THR A 341 -21.61 22.30 2.31
C THR A 341 -22.47 22.17 3.56
N HIS A 342 -23.10 21.01 3.75
CA HIS A 342 -24.03 20.75 4.84
C HIS A 342 -23.88 19.30 5.32
N LEU A 343 -23.80 19.14 6.64
CA LEU A 343 -23.80 17.84 7.28
C LEU A 343 -25.25 17.41 7.52
N TYR A 344 -25.74 16.47 6.71
CA TYR A 344 -27.04 15.83 6.90
C TYR A 344 -26.91 14.32 6.77
N THR A 345 -27.63 13.58 7.60
CA THR A 345 -27.68 12.12 7.50
C THR A 345 -28.31 11.71 6.18
N CYS A 346 -27.61 10.87 5.40
CA CYS A 346 -28.09 10.43 4.10
C CYS A 346 -29.42 9.66 4.19
N PRO A 347 -30.52 10.13 3.57
CA PRO A 347 -31.81 9.44 3.62
C PRO A 347 -31.79 8.07 2.91
N THR A 348 -31.11 7.98 1.76
CA THR A 348 -30.98 6.73 0.99
C THR A 348 -30.29 5.65 1.82
N CYS A 349 -29.10 5.94 2.37
CA CYS A 349 -28.38 4.99 3.22
C CYS A 349 -29.14 4.66 4.51
N THR A 350 -29.94 5.60 5.03
CA THR A 350 -30.78 5.34 6.20
C THR A 350 -31.87 4.32 5.86
N SER A 351 -32.56 4.51 4.73
CA SER A 351 -33.58 3.59 4.24
C SER A 351 -33.01 2.19 3.94
N GLU A 352 -31.84 2.12 3.31
CA GLU A 352 -31.12 0.87 3.04
C GLU A 352 -30.76 0.14 4.34
N ARG A 353 -30.25 0.87 5.35
CA ARG A 353 -29.93 0.31 6.67
C ARG A 353 -31.18 -0.22 7.37
N GLU A 354 -32.26 0.54 7.37
CA GLU A 354 -33.54 0.13 7.95
C GLU A 354 -34.14 -1.08 7.23
N ALA A 355 -34.04 -1.14 5.90
CA ALA A 355 -34.46 -2.30 5.12
C ALA A 355 -33.61 -3.54 5.46
N LEU A 356 -32.30 -3.37 5.62
CA LEU A 356 -31.39 -4.45 6.02
C LEU A 356 -31.70 -4.96 7.43
N GLU A 357 -31.98 -4.06 8.37
CA GLU A 357 -32.38 -4.41 9.74
C GLU A 357 -33.73 -5.12 9.79
N ARG A 358 -34.71 -4.65 9.01
CA ARG A 358 -36.00 -5.35 8.84
C ARG A 358 -35.81 -6.74 8.27
N ARG A 359 -34.95 -6.90 7.26
CA ARG A 359 -34.61 -8.21 6.69
C ARG A 359 -33.98 -9.13 7.73
N ARG A 360 -32.94 -8.68 8.45
CA ARG A 360 -32.28 -9.47 9.51
C ARG A 360 -33.27 -9.94 10.58
N LYS A 361 -34.14 -9.03 11.03
CA LYS A 361 -35.17 -9.36 12.02
C LYS A 361 -36.17 -10.38 11.48
N ALA A 362 -36.71 -10.15 10.28
CA ALA A 362 -37.68 -11.06 9.66
C ALA A 362 -37.10 -12.47 9.43
N GLU A 363 -35.85 -12.57 8.96
CA GLU A 363 -35.17 -13.86 8.80
C GLU A 363 -34.96 -14.59 10.13
N LEU A 364 -34.52 -13.88 11.18
CA LEU A 364 -34.33 -14.46 12.51
C LEU A 364 -35.65 -14.91 13.16
N ASP A 365 -36.69 -14.07 13.09
CA ASP A 365 -38.01 -14.37 13.64
C ASP A 365 -38.63 -15.59 12.92
N THR A 366 -38.47 -15.66 11.59
CA THR A 366 -38.92 -16.81 10.78
C THR A 366 -38.19 -18.09 11.19
N PHE A 367 -36.86 -18.02 11.37
CA PHE A 367 -36.08 -19.17 11.84
C PHE A 367 -36.53 -19.65 13.23
N ILE A 368 -36.73 -18.74 14.18
CA ILE A 368 -37.19 -19.08 15.53
C ILE A 368 -38.57 -19.75 15.48
N ALA A 369 -39.49 -19.22 14.67
CA ALA A 369 -40.82 -19.78 14.48
C ALA A 369 -40.77 -21.21 13.90
N LEU A 370 -40.05 -21.39 12.78
CA LEU A 370 -39.89 -22.70 12.12
C LEU A 370 -39.21 -23.72 13.03
N ASN A 371 -38.17 -23.32 13.77
CA ASN A 371 -37.48 -24.20 14.70
C ASN A 371 -38.38 -24.63 15.88
N ARG A 372 -39.24 -23.73 16.37
CA ARG A 372 -40.21 -24.07 17.43
C ARG A 372 -41.26 -25.05 16.92
N GLU A 373 -41.81 -24.83 15.73
CA GLU A 373 -42.77 -25.73 15.09
C GLU A 373 -42.18 -27.13 14.89
N PHE A 374 -40.94 -27.22 14.40
CA PHE A 374 -40.22 -28.47 14.23
C PHE A 374 -39.99 -29.23 15.55
N GLN A 375 -39.67 -28.52 16.64
CA GLN A 375 -39.50 -29.14 17.95
C GLN A 375 -40.83 -29.66 18.55
N GLN A 376 -41.96 -29.10 18.12
CA GLN A 376 -43.30 -29.44 18.63
C GLN A 376 -44.02 -30.49 17.77
N SER A 377 -43.60 -30.70 16.51
CA SER A 377 -44.19 -31.72 15.64
C SER A 377 -43.87 -33.13 16.14
N GLN A 378 -44.91 -33.93 16.41
CA GLN A 378 -44.78 -35.34 16.81
C GLN A 378 -44.57 -36.29 15.62
N ASP A 379 -44.84 -35.83 14.40
CA ASP A 379 -44.68 -36.60 13.16
C ASP A 379 -43.23 -36.52 12.64
N SER A 380 -42.67 -37.67 12.26
CA SER A 380 -41.38 -37.71 11.56
C SER A 380 -41.52 -37.05 10.18
N PRO A 381 -40.73 -36.01 9.84
CA PRO A 381 -40.85 -35.34 8.56
C PRO A 381 -40.56 -36.30 7.41
N GLY A 382 -41.47 -36.38 6.43
CA GLY A 382 -41.31 -37.26 5.27
C GLY A 382 -40.15 -36.88 4.34
N VAL A 383 -39.67 -35.63 4.40
CA VAL A 383 -38.53 -35.12 3.63
C VAL A 383 -37.71 -34.14 4.49
N VAL A 384 -36.39 -34.31 4.49
CA VAL A 384 -35.45 -33.45 5.22
C VAL A 384 -34.62 -32.62 4.24
N TYR A 385 -34.64 -31.30 4.41
CA TYR A 385 -33.74 -30.39 3.71
C TYR A 385 -32.58 -30.00 4.63
N ALA A 386 -31.36 -30.05 4.11
CA ALA A 386 -30.15 -29.71 4.87
C ALA A 386 -29.46 -28.48 4.26
N VAL A 387 -28.87 -27.65 5.13
CA VAL A 387 -28.06 -26.50 4.77
C VAL A 387 -26.69 -26.67 5.39
N SER A 388 -25.64 -26.24 4.69
CA SER A 388 -24.28 -26.41 5.19
C SER A 388 -24.07 -25.59 6.45
N MET A 389 -23.36 -26.16 7.43
CA MET A 389 -22.99 -25.43 8.64
C MET A 389 -22.14 -24.20 8.32
N ALA A 390 -21.32 -24.27 7.27
CA ALA A 390 -20.50 -23.14 6.82
C ALA A 390 -21.37 -21.95 6.41
N TRP A 391 -22.35 -22.19 5.53
CA TRP A 391 -23.31 -21.15 5.11
C TRP A 391 -24.19 -20.70 6.28
N PHE A 392 -24.68 -21.63 7.10
CA PHE A 392 -25.51 -21.31 8.26
C PHE A 392 -24.79 -20.41 9.25
N LYS A 393 -23.49 -20.61 9.49
CA LYS A 393 -22.70 -19.72 10.36
C LYS A 393 -22.55 -18.31 9.81
N GLN A 394 -22.40 -18.17 8.49
CA GLN A 394 -22.36 -16.85 7.83
C GLN A 394 -23.72 -16.16 7.95
N TRP A 395 -24.80 -16.89 7.69
CA TRP A 395 -26.16 -16.38 7.90
C TRP A 395 -26.43 -15.99 9.36
N GLU A 396 -26.04 -16.84 10.32
CA GLU A 396 -26.18 -16.56 11.74
C GLU A 396 -25.39 -15.30 12.14
N ALA A 397 -24.15 -15.17 11.68
CA ALA A 397 -23.33 -13.98 11.91
C ALA A 397 -23.98 -12.72 11.33
N PHE A 398 -24.55 -12.81 10.11
CA PHE A 398 -25.28 -11.72 9.47
C PHE A 398 -26.51 -11.28 10.27
N VAL A 399 -27.42 -12.20 10.63
CA VAL A 399 -28.65 -11.85 11.37
C VAL A 399 -28.35 -11.36 12.79
N ARG A 400 -27.24 -11.83 13.39
CA ARG A 400 -26.76 -11.37 14.71
C ARG A 400 -25.89 -10.11 14.65
N ARG A 401 -25.75 -9.46 13.49
CA ARG A 401 -24.94 -8.23 13.29
C ARG A 401 -23.44 -8.39 13.57
N LYS A 402 -22.92 -9.61 13.51
CA LYS A 402 -21.48 -9.86 13.60
C LYS A 402 -20.77 -9.54 12.29
N ASP A 403 -21.46 -9.78 11.16
CA ASP A 403 -20.99 -9.46 9.82
C ASP A 403 -21.92 -8.45 9.13
N THR A 404 -21.33 -7.57 8.32
CA THR A 404 -22.05 -6.56 7.53
C THR A 404 -22.57 -7.12 6.22
N GLU A 405 -21.87 -8.07 5.62
CA GLU A 405 -22.27 -8.72 4.38
C GLU A 405 -23.32 -9.79 4.61
N ALA A 406 -24.35 -9.80 3.75
CA ALA A 406 -25.31 -10.89 3.73
C ALA A 406 -24.64 -12.16 3.18
N PRO A 407 -25.02 -13.35 3.67
CA PRO A 407 -24.56 -14.59 3.06
C PRO A 407 -24.98 -14.60 1.58
N GLY A 408 -24.10 -15.12 0.73
CA GLY A 408 -24.43 -15.37 -0.67
C GLY A 408 -25.56 -16.40 -0.82
N PRO A 409 -25.89 -16.82 -2.06
CA PRO A 409 -26.81 -17.93 -2.30
C PRO A 409 -26.42 -19.17 -1.46
N ILE A 410 -27.42 -19.96 -1.03
CA ILE A 410 -27.16 -21.19 -0.26
C ILE A 410 -26.22 -22.09 -1.04
N ASP A 411 -25.07 -22.40 -0.43
CA ASP A 411 -24.06 -23.30 -0.98
C ASP A 411 -23.89 -24.53 -0.09
N ASN A 412 -24.26 -25.69 -0.65
CA ASN A 412 -24.17 -27.00 -0.03
C ASN A 412 -23.04 -27.86 -0.61
N TRP A 413 -22.15 -27.30 -1.44
CA TRP A 413 -21.06 -28.05 -2.07
C TRP A 413 -20.21 -28.83 -1.06
N CYS A 414 -19.93 -28.24 0.10
CA CYS A 414 -19.15 -28.88 1.17
C CYS A 414 -19.86 -30.08 1.83
N ILE A 415 -21.18 -30.23 1.65
CA ILE A 415 -21.95 -31.40 2.07
C ILE A 415 -21.98 -32.45 0.96
N CYS A 416 -22.09 -32.02 -0.31
CA CYS A 416 -22.19 -32.90 -1.47
C CYS A 416 -20.84 -33.49 -1.91
N ALA A 417 -19.72 -32.83 -1.59
CA ALA A 417 -18.38 -33.32 -1.89
C ALA A 417 -17.99 -34.45 -0.91
N ALA A 418 -17.93 -35.69 -1.40
CA ALA A 418 -17.48 -36.84 -0.60
C ALA A 418 -16.05 -36.61 -0.06
N PRO A 419 -15.77 -36.81 1.25
CA PRO A 419 -14.41 -36.72 1.75
C PRO A 419 -13.59 -37.90 1.24
N ARG A 420 -12.44 -37.64 0.60
CA ARG A 420 -11.42 -38.68 0.32
C ARG A 420 -10.67 -39.15 1.58
N VAL A 421 -11.00 -38.68 2.77
CA VAL A 421 -10.34 -39.06 4.03
C VAL A 421 -11.36 -39.18 5.17
N ARG A 422 -11.34 -40.31 5.87
CA ARG A 422 -12.14 -40.54 7.10
C ARG A 422 -11.66 -39.60 8.21
N VAL A 423 -12.53 -38.70 8.67
CA VAL A 423 -12.34 -37.91 9.89
C VAL A 423 -13.38 -38.36 10.93
N PRO A 424 -13.06 -38.45 12.24
CA PRO A 424 -13.98 -38.96 13.24
C PRO A 424 -15.22 -38.08 13.40
N SER A 425 -16.35 -38.74 13.61
CA SER A 425 -17.68 -38.17 13.82
C SER A 425 -17.72 -37.25 15.05
N ASN A 426 -17.63 -35.94 14.85
CA ASN A 426 -18.26 -34.93 15.73
C ASN A 426 -18.13 -33.47 15.22
N ARG A 427 -18.27 -33.23 13.91
CA ARG A 427 -18.43 -31.86 13.39
C ARG A 427 -19.54 -31.74 12.35
N ALA A 428 -20.69 -31.32 12.87
CA ALA A 428 -21.40 -30.11 12.43
C ALA A 428 -22.24 -30.18 11.14
N CYS A 429 -23.44 -30.75 11.24
CA CYS A 429 -24.58 -30.40 10.38
C CYS A 429 -25.65 -29.69 11.24
N VAL A 430 -26.29 -28.64 10.74
CA VAL A 430 -27.58 -28.18 11.26
C VAL A 430 -28.66 -28.77 10.37
N LEU A 431 -29.67 -29.39 10.97
CA LEU A 431 -30.93 -29.68 10.31
C LEU A 431 -31.72 -28.36 10.19
N ALA A 432 -31.46 -27.57 9.15
CA ALA A 432 -32.22 -26.37 8.87
C ALA A 432 -33.34 -26.71 7.88
N VAL A 433 -34.50 -27.11 8.41
CA VAL A 433 -35.67 -27.43 7.59
C VAL A 433 -36.36 -26.12 7.18
N ILE A 434 -36.14 -25.67 5.95
CA ILE A 434 -36.97 -24.62 5.34
C ILE A 434 -38.26 -25.31 4.87
N MET A 435 -39.33 -25.23 5.67
CA MET A 435 -40.66 -25.62 5.17
C MET A 435 -41.13 -24.56 4.18
N ALA A 436 -41.18 -24.91 2.89
CA ALA A 436 -41.88 -24.07 1.92
C ALA A 436 -43.39 -24.11 2.22
N PRO A 437 -44.13 -22.98 2.12
CA PRO A 437 -45.57 -23.00 2.30
C PRO A 437 -46.19 -23.94 1.25
N SER A 438 -46.94 -24.93 1.74
CA SER A 438 -47.77 -25.82 0.93
C SER A 438 -48.57 -24.99 -0.09
N ARG A 439 -48.23 -25.12 -1.38
CA ARG A 439 -49.06 -24.62 -2.46
C ARG A 439 -50.41 -25.32 -2.35
N ARG A 440 -51.49 -24.56 -2.15
CA ARG A 440 -52.86 -25.07 -2.29
C ARG A 440 -53.00 -25.77 -3.65
N PRO A 441 -53.70 -26.91 -3.74
CA PRO A 441 -53.90 -27.58 -5.01
C PRO A 441 -54.84 -26.71 -5.86
N CYS A 442 -54.31 -26.10 -6.91
CA CYS A 442 -55.13 -25.51 -7.97
C CYS A 442 -55.67 -26.68 -8.81
N GLY A 443 -56.87 -27.14 -8.46
CA GLY A 443 -57.65 -28.00 -9.33
C GLY A 443 -58.25 -27.15 -10.45
N SER A 444 -57.77 -27.34 -11.68
CA SER A 444 -58.61 -27.42 -12.89
C SER A 444 -57.75 -27.49 -14.17
N SER A 445 -57.96 -28.60 -14.90
CA SER A 445 -57.92 -28.68 -16.36
C SER A 445 -56.64 -28.27 -17.10
N CYS A 446 -55.74 -29.24 -17.30
CA CYS A 446 -54.99 -29.32 -18.54
C CYS A 446 -55.97 -29.65 -19.69
N ARG A 447 -56.24 -28.66 -20.56
CA ARG A 447 -56.66 -28.92 -21.94
C ARG A 447 -55.45 -28.69 -22.84
N ALA A 448 -55.15 -29.72 -23.62
CA ALA A 448 -54.15 -29.71 -24.67
C ALA A 448 -54.46 -28.61 -25.70
N ALA A 449 -53.43 -27.91 -26.16
CA ALA A 449 -53.45 -27.18 -27.41
C ALA A 449 -52.18 -27.53 -28.18
N THR A 450 -52.40 -28.30 -29.23
CA THR A 450 -51.46 -28.69 -30.28
C THR A 450 -50.99 -27.48 -31.09
N GLU A 451 -49.74 -27.55 -31.52
CA GLU A 451 -49.14 -26.76 -32.60
C GLU A 451 -50.03 -26.73 -33.86
N GLY A 452 -50.16 -25.54 -34.44
CA GLY A 452 -50.93 -25.26 -35.64
C GLY A 452 -50.53 -23.93 -36.28
N ASP A 453 -49.50 -24.02 -37.11
CA ASP A 453 -49.19 -23.30 -38.37
C ASP A 453 -50.04 -22.08 -38.82
N ARG A 454 -49.33 -21.08 -39.39
CA ARG A 454 -49.75 -20.00 -40.33
C ARG A 454 -50.44 -18.72 -39.82
N ARG A 455 -49.68 -17.63 -39.68
CA ARG A 455 -49.45 -16.54 -40.67
C ARG A 455 -48.80 -15.34 -39.99
#